data_AF-A0A0C5GM89-F1
#
_entry.id   AF-A0A0C5GM89-F1
#
_cell.length_a   1.000
_cell.length_b   1.000
_cell.length_c   1.000
_cell.angle_alpha   90.00
_cell.angle_beta   90.00
_cell.angle_gamma   90.00
#
_symmetry.space_group_name_H-M   'P 1'
#
loop_
_entity.id
_entity.type
_entity.pdbx_description
1 polymer ?
#
loop_
_entity_poly.entity_id
_entity_poly.type
_entity_poly.pdbx_seq_one_letter_code
_entity_poly.pdbx_strand_id
1 'polypeptide(L)' 'MGLPNRRCPNCGDTHQDFRPLTAEERAYALTRVDRADVGTYRRCAREGCLRVQSYFNFRAGFSLPESFREAGG' A
#
# COMPACT_ATOMS: atom_id res chain seq x y z
N MET A 1 -4.57 -16.36 7.88
CA MET A 1 -5.44 -15.18 7.81
C MET A 1 -5.25 -14.54 6.44
N GLY A 2 -6.33 -14.41 5.65
CA GLY A 2 -6.26 -13.83 4.31
C GLY A 2 -5.86 -12.36 4.33
N LEU A 3 -5.38 -11.86 3.19
CA LEU A 3 -5.10 -10.43 3.05
C LEU A 3 -6.40 -9.63 3.21
N PRO A 4 -6.36 -8.45 3.85
CA PRO A 4 -7.52 -7.60 3.91
C PRO A 4 -7.88 -7.10 2.51
N ASN A 5 -9.11 -7.37 2.10
CA ASN A 5 -9.65 -6.85 0.86
C ASN A 5 -10.26 -5.45 1.08
N ARG A 6 -9.79 -4.46 0.31
CA ARG A 6 -10.20 -3.05 0.43
C ARG A 6 -10.31 -2.40 -0.94
N ARG A 7 -11.03 -1.27 -0.99
CA ARG A 7 -11.17 -0.47 -2.20
C ARG A 7 -9.83 0.20 -2.54
N CYS A 8 -9.37 0.04 -3.78
CA CYS A 8 -8.14 0.63 -4.29
C CYS A 8 -8.47 1.68 -5.37
N PRO A 9 -8.26 2.98 -5.12
CA PRO A 9 -8.52 4.03 -6.11
C PRO A 9 -7.71 3.84 -7.40
N ASN A 10 -6.45 3.41 -7.29
CA ASN A 10 -5.57 3.23 -8.46
C ASN A 10 -5.95 2.02 -9.33
N CYS A 11 -6.84 1.14 -8.87
CA CYS A 11 -7.32 -0.01 -9.63
C CYS A 11 -8.73 0.23 -10.20
N GLY A 12 -9.09 1.49 -10.47
CA GLY A 12 -10.43 1.86 -10.91
C GLY A 12 -11.46 1.67 -9.80
N ASP A 13 -11.09 2.00 -8.56
CA ASP A 13 -11.98 1.91 -7.41
C ASP A 13 -12.51 0.50 -7.09
N THR A 14 -11.80 -0.53 -7.56
CA THR A 14 -12.15 -1.93 -7.30
C THR A 14 -11.62 -2.43 -5.96
N HIS A 15 -12.25 -3.49 -5.46
CA HIS A 15 -11.82 -4.22 -4.29
C HIS A 15 -10.59 -5.08 -4.62
N GLN A 16 -9.50 -4.87 -3.90
CA GLN A 16 -8.22 -5.56 -4.09
C GLN A 16 -7.66 -6.02 -2.75
N ASP A 17 -6.79 -7.03 -2.79
CA ASP A 17 -6.08 -7.49 -1.61
C ASP A 17 -4.94 -6.54 -1.25
N PHE A 18 -4.73 -6.35 0.05
CA PHE A 18 -3.71 -5.45 0.57
C PHE A 18 -2.71 -6.20 1.45
N ARG A 19 -1.48 -6.32 0.94
CA ARG A 19 -0.38 -6.93 1.66
C ARG A 19 0.33 -5.93 2.59
N PRO A 20 0.95 -6.41 3.69
CA PRO A 20 1.86 -5.56 4.45
C PRO A 20 2.98 -4.99 3.57
N LEU A 21 3.50 -3.83 3.99
CA LEU A 21 4.63 -3.18 3.34
C LEU A 21 5.91 -3.98 3.56
N THR A 22 6.77 -4.06 2.54
CA THR A 22 8.15 -4.55 2.68
C THR A 22 8.99 -3.55 3.46
N ALA A 23 10.21 -3.93 3.86
CA ALA A 23 11.10 -3.04 4.60
C ALA A 23 11.40 -1.74 3.83
N GLU A 24 11.64 -1.84 2.52
CA GLU A 24 11.92 -0.69 1.64
C GLU A 24 10.69 0.21 1.47
N GLU A 25 9.53 -0.39 1.20
CA GLU A 25 8.26 0.35 1.08
C GLU A 25 7.91 1.06 2.38
N ARG A 26 8.16 0.40 3.52
CA ARG A 26 7.97 0.98 4.85
C ARG A 26 8.94 2.12 5.10
N ALA A 27 10.21 1.99 4.71
CA ALA A 27 11.19 3.07 4.82
C ALA A 27 10.75 4.30 4.03
N TYR A 28 10.24 4.12 2.80
CA TYR A 28 9.66 5.21 2.03
C TYR A 28 8.38 5.75 2.68
N ALA A 29 7.48 4.88 3.17
CA ALA A 29 6.25 5.28 3.84
C ALA A 29 6.53 6.16 5.08
N LEU A 30 7.59 5.86 5.84
CA LEU A 30 8.02 6.67 6.99
C LEU A 30 8.39 8.12 6.61
N THR A 31 8.70 8.40 5.34
CA THR A 31 8.92 9.77 4.85
C THR A 31 7.62 10.51 4.52
N ARG A 32 6.50 9.80 4.46
CA ARG A 32 5.18 10.32 4.02
C ARG A 32 4.16 10.36 5.15
N VAL A 33 4.26 9.45 6.11
CA VAL A 33 3.30 9.26 7.20
C VAL A 33 4.02 9.09 8.52
N ASP A 34 3.29 9.27 9.62
CA ASP A 34 3.86 9.12 10.95
C ASP A 34 4.34 7.68 11.21
N ARG A 35 5.42 7.55 11.98
CA ARG A 35 6.01 6.26 12.34
C ARG A 35 5.06 5.40 13.16
N ALA A 36 4.18 6.01 13.96
CA ALA A 36 3.15 5.30 14.71
C ALA A 36 2.11 4.67 13.76
N ASP A 37 1.76 5.38 12.69
CA ASP A 37 0.71 4.95 11.77
C ASP A 37 1.21 4.01 10.67
N VAL A 38 2.51 4.04 10.32
CA VAL A 38 3.06 3.29 9.18
C VAL A 38 2.72 1.78 9.22
N GLY A 39 2.59 1.20 10.42
CA GLY A 39 2.22 -0.21 10.60
C GLY A 39 0.79 -0.53 10.16
N THR A 40 -0.08 0.48 10.07
CA THR A 40 -1.45 0.37 9.58
C THR A 40 -1.53 0.46 8.06
N TYR A 41 -0.47 0.94 7.38
CA TYR A 41 -0.45 1.08 5.93
C TYR A 41 -0.13 -0.24 5.25
N ARG A 42 -0.82 -0.48 4.14
CA ARG A 42 -0.72 -1.71 3.36
C ARG A 42 -0.61 -1.36 1.87
N ARG A 43 0.13 -2.15 1.11
CA ARG A 43 0.26 -2.01 -0.34
C ARG A 43 -0.76 -2.92 -1.04
N CYS A 44 -1.38 -2.40 -2.09
CA CYS A 44 -2.21 -3.22 -2.97
C CYS A 44 -1.37 -4.37 -3.55
N ALA A 45 -1.84 -5.61 -3.42
CA ALA A 45 -1.16 -6.81 -3.89
C ALA A 45 -1.32 -7.05 -5.39
N ARG A 46 -2.17 -6.25 -6.07
CA ARG A 46 -2.35 -6.33 -7.51
C ARG A 46 -1.05 -5.96 -8.22
N GLU A 47 -0.65 -6.80 -9.17
CA GLU A 47 0.53 -6.57 -9.99
C GLU A 47 0.45 -5.21 -10.71
N GLY A 48 1.56 -4.47 -10.68
CA GLY A 48 1.63 -3.12 -11.23
C GLY A 48 0.94 -2.03 -10.40
N CYS A 49 0.25 -2.35 -9.30
CA CYS A 49 -0.32 -1.34 -8.42
C CYS A 49 0.70 -0.89 -7.37
N LEU A 50 0.88 0.43 -7.30
CA LEU A 50 1.79 1.10 -6.36
C LEU A 50 1.03 1.79 -5.23
N ARG A 51 -0.28 1.54 -5.09
CA ARG A 51 -1.11 2.17 -4.07
C ARG A 51 -0.76 1.61 -2.70
N VAL A 52 -0.38 2.50 -1.80
CA VAL A 52 -0.25 2.25 -0.36
C VAL A 52 -1.32 3.06 0.35
N GLN A 53 -2.09 2.44 1.22
CA GLN A 53 -3.16 3.12 1.95
C GLN A 53 -3.31 2.57 3.36
N SER A 54 -3.88 3.40 4.23
CA SER A 54 -4.20 3.00 5.59
C SER A 54 -5.29 1.93 5.59
N TYR A 55 -5.13 0.94 6.45
CA TYR A 55 -6.13 -0.10 6.68
C TYR A 55 -7.48 0.46 7.15
N PHE A 56 -7.45 1.55 7.94
CA PHE A 56 -8.64 2.17 8.53
C PHE A 56 -9.30 3.19 7.60
N ASN A 57 -8.53 3.80 6.69
CA ASN A 57 -9.05 4.80 5.76
C ASN A 57 -8.42 4.63 4.36
N PHE A 58 -9.16 4.03 3.43
CA PHE A 58 -8.67 3.75 2.07
C PHE A 58 -8.34 5.03 1.26
N ARG A 59 -8.95 6.16 1.62
CA ARG A 59 -8.66 7.47 0.99
C ARG A 59 -7.34 8.03 1.49
N ALA A 60 -6.98 7.76 2.75
CA ALA A 60 -5.71 8.14 3.33
C ALA A 60 -4.60 7.19 2.86
N GLY A 61 -3.83 7.64 1.88
CA GLY A 61 -2.76 6.85 1.28
C GLY A 61 -2.03 7.61 0.19
N PHE A 62 -0.99 7.01 -0.34
CA PHE A 62 -0.14 7.57 -1.39
C PHE A 62 0.23 6.49 -2.41
N SER A 63 0.80 6.91 -3.52
CA SER A 63 1.37 6.00 -4.52
C SER A 63 2.88 5.94 -4.32
N LEU A 64 3.44 4.74 -4.33
CA LEU A 64 4.89 4.55 -4.43
C LEU A 64 5.37 4.97 -5.83
N PRO A 65 6.63 5.41 -5.96
CA PRO A 65 7.21 5.68 -7.27
C PRO A 65 7.41 4.38 -8.06
N GLU A 66 7.49 4.51 -9.38
CA GLU A 66 7.54 3.37 -10.32
C GLU A 66 8.73 2.43 -10.08
N SER A 67 9.81 2.91 -9.45
CA SER A 67 10.95 2.09 -9.03
C SER A 67 10.55 0.93 -8.10
N PHE A 68 9.43 1.04 -7.38
CA PHE A 68 8.90 -0.04 -6.51
C PHE A 68 8.05 -1.07 -7.27
N ARG A 69 7.86 -0.90 -8.58
CA ARG A 69 7.09 -1.82 -9.41
C ARG A 69 7.79 -3.17 -9.58
N GLU A 70 9.12 -3.15 -9.64
CA GLU A 70 9.96 -4.34 -9.91
C GLU A 70 10.49 -5.03 -8.64
N ALA A 71 10.37 -4.39 -7.47
CA ALA A 71 10.78 -4.96 -6.19
C ALA A 71 9.82 -6.03 -5.62
N GLY A 72 8.97 -6.60 -6.48
CA GLY A 72 8.08 -7.73 -6.17
C GLY A 72 8.56 -9.00 -6.87
N GLY A 73 9.81 -9.39 -6.62
CA GLY A 73 10.36 -10.70 -7.00
C GLY A 73 10.04 -11.76 -5.96
#